data_AF-A0A9E5PAI0-F1
#
_entry.id   AF-A0A9E5PAI0-F1
#
_cell.length_a   1.000
_cell.length_b   1.000
_cell.length_c   1.000
_cell.angle_alpha   90.00
_cell.angle_beta   90.00
_cell.angle_gamma   90.00
#
_symmetry.space_group_name_H-M   'P 1'
#
loop_
_entity.id
_entity.type
_entity.pdbx_description
1 polymer ?
#
loop_
_entity_poly.entity_id
_entity_poly.type
_entity_poly.pdbx_seq_one_letter_code
_entity_poly.pdbx_strand_id
1 'polypeptide(L)'
;HGIGRESILMVRQSDGSVRAFHNVCPHRGNRLVYADRGSVEHFTCSYHGWQYDRGGSVVQVQDPEDFPQGNPCGKLKLAEIP
;
A
#
# COMPACT_ATOMS: atom_id res chain seq x y z
N HIS A 1 11.93 4.60 -2.44
CA HIS A 1 13.24 5.18 -2.07
C HIS A 1 13.72 4.59 -0.75
N GLY A 2 15.03 4.51 -0.50
CA GLY A 2 15.56 4.03 0.78
C GLY A 2 15.84 5.19 1.73
N ILE A 3 15.38 5.12 2.98
CA ILE A 3 15.75 6.06 4.05
C ILE A 3 16.27 5.23 5.22
N GLY A 4 17.57 5.31 5.48
CA GLY A 4 18.24 4.39 6.41
C GLY A 4 18.03 2.93 5.99
N ARG A 5 17.39 2.13 6.85
CA ARG A 5 17.06 0.73 6.60
C ARG A 5 15.69 0.54 5.97
N GLU A 6 14.92 1.60 5.79
CA GLU A 6 13.52 1.52 5.41
C GLU A 6 13.31 1.80 3.93
N SER A 7 12.39 1.06 3.30
CA SER A 7 11.90 1.38 1.96
C SER A 7 10.63 2.20 2.07
N ILE A 8 10.64 3.39 1.47
CA ILE A 8 9.55 4.36 1.50
C ILE A 8 8.92 4.50 0.11
N LEU A 9 7.59 4.51 0.06
CA LEU A 9 6.77 4.79 -1.10
C LEU A 9 6.24 6.23 -1.00
N MET A 10 6.70 7.10 -1.89
CA MET A 10 6.26 8.50 -1.94
C MET A 10 5.25 8.66 -3.08
N VAL A 11 4.07 9.19 -2.76
CA VAL A 11 2.93 9.22 -3.68
C VAL A 11 2.36 10.63 -3.73
N ARG A 12 2.42 11.25 -4.91
CA ARG A 12 1.69 12.49 -5.18
C ARG A 12 0.19 12.19 -5.15
N GLN A 13 -0.61 13.05 -4.53
CA GLN A 13 -2.06 12.95 -4.44
C GLN A 13 -2.73 13.81 -5.52
N SER A 14 -4.05 13.66 -5.69
CA SER A 14 -4.83 14.41 -6.67
C SER A 14 -4.90 15.91 -6.38
N ASP A 15 -4.78 16.32 -5.11
CA ASP A 15 -4.69 17.72 -4.69
C ASP A 15 -3.29 18.33 -4.84
N GLY A 16 -2.33 17.56 -5.37
CA GLY A 16 -0.94 17.96 -5.55
C GLY A 16 -0.04 17.74 -4.33
N SER A 17 -0.60 17.41 -3.16
CA SER A 17 0.16 17.05 -1.96
C SER A 17 0.96 15.76 -2.17
N VAL A 18 1.92 15.48 -1.27
CA VAL A 18 2.70 14.25 -1.27
C VAL A 18 2.49 13.55 0.06
N ARG A 19 2.17 12.25 -0.01
CA ARG A 19 2.11 11.36 1.15
C ARG A 19 3.21 10.31 1.02
N ALA A 20 3.71 9.84 2.15
CA ALA A 20 4.77 8.84 2.21
C ALA A 20 4.34 7.67 3.08
N PHE A 21 4.62 6.45 2.62
CA PHE A 21 4.26 5.22 3.33
C PHE A 21 5.46 4.30 3.42
N HIS A 22 5.50 3.43 4.43
CA HIS A 22 6.38 2.26 4.34
C HIS A 22 5.95 1.42 3.13
N ASN A 23 6.92 1.06 2.29
CA ASN A 23 6.70 0.25 1.09
C ASN A 23 6.55 -1.24 1.45
N VAL A 24 5.59 -1.54 2.32
CA VAL A 24 5.40 -2.83 2.97
C VAL A 24 3.91 -3.14 3.03
N CYS A 25 3.53 -4.30 2.49
CA CYS A 25 2.19 -4.85 2.55
C CYS A 25 1.83 -5.23 4.00
N PRO A 26 0.76 -4.67 4.61
CA PRO A 26 0.36 -5.00 5.97
C PRO A 26 -0.09 -6.45 6.17
N HIS A 27 -0.37 -7.21 5.10
CA HIS A 27 -0.77 -8.61 5.22
C HIS A 27 0.38 -9.49 5.74
N ARG A 28 1.51 -9.55 5.02
CA ARG A 28 2.68 -10.39 5.39
C ARG A 28 4.03 -9.76 5.10
N GLY A 29 4.10 -8.43 5.03
CA GLY A 29 5.37 -7.69 4.97
C GLY A 29 6.06 -7.65 3.61
N ASN A 30 5.44 -8.16 2.53
CA ASN A 30 6.04 -8.09 1.20
C ASN A 30 6.20 -6.64 0.71
N ARG A 31 7.26 -6.35 -0.03
CA ARG A 31 7.47 -5.03 -0.64
C ARG A 31 6.46 -4.82 -1.79
N LEU A 32 5.83 -3.65 -1.83
CA LEU A 32 4.77 -3.36 -2.83
C LEU A 32 5.35 -2.93 -4.17
N VAL A 33 6.27 -1.97 -4.16
CA VAL A 33 6.84 -1.38 -5.39
C VAL A 33 8.34 -1.56 -5.45
N TYR A 34 8.82 -2.16 -6.53
CA TYR A 34 10.24 -2.38 -6.79
C TYR A 34 10.83 -1.31 -7.73
N ALA A 35 10.03 -0.76 -8.63
CA ALA A 35 10.44 0.33 -9.50
C ALA A 35 10.77 1.61 -8.71
N ASP A 36 11.76 2.36 -9.19
CA ASP A 36 12.19 3.62 -8.55
C ASP A 36 11.19 4.76 -8.72
N ARG A 37 10.45 4.75 -9.84
CA ARG A 37 9.44 5.75 -10.20
C ARG A 37 8.40 5.15 -11.14
N GLY A 38 7.22 5.74 -11.16
CA GLY A 38 6.14 5.33 -12.07
C GLY A 38 4.85 6.09 -11.78
N SER A 39 3.82 5.77 -12.55
CA SER A 39 2.45 6.21 -12.35
C SER A 39 1.54 5.00 -12.39
N VAL A 40 0.75 4.81 -11.34
CA VAL A 40 -0.19 3.69 -11.21
C VAL A 40 -1.46 4.18 -10.50
N GLU A 41 -2.59 3.56 -10.82
CA GLU A 41 -3.85 3.79 -10.10
C GLU A 41 -3.84 3.08 -8.73
N HIS A 42 -3.26 1.88 -8.68
CA HIS A 42 -3.18 1.05 -7.47
C HIS A 42 -1.80 0.42 -7.32
N PHE A 43 -1.43 0.14 -6.07
CA PHE A 43 -0.29 -0.71 -5.74
C PHE A 43 -0.79 -2.14 -5.52
N THR A 44 -0.32 -3.09 -6.32
CA THR A 44 -0.70 -4.51 -6.18
C THR A 44 0.44 -5.28 -5.53
N CYS A 45 0.17 -5.89 -4.38
CA CYS A 45 1.14 -6.74 -3.69
C CYS A 45 1.36 -8.04 -4.48
N SER A 46 2.60 -8.30 -4.90
CA SER A 46 2.96 -9.48 -5.68
C SER A 46 2.84 -10.82 -4.93
N TYR A 47 2.58 -10.81 -3.62
CA TYR A 47 2.47 -12.04 -2.85
C TYR A 47 1.07 -12.65 -2.98
N HIS A 48 0.03 -11.93 -2.54
CA HIS A 48 -1.34 -12.44 -2.55
C HIS A 48 -2.29 -11.62 -3.41
N GLY A 49 -1.87 -10.47 -3.96
CA GLY A 49 -2.72 -9.66 -4.81
C GLY A 49 -3.60 -8.63 -4.08
N TRP A 50 -3.27 -8.30 -2.83
CA TRP A 50 -3.87 -7.15 -2.14
C TRP A 50 -3.57 -5.86 -2.91
N GLN A 51 -4.58 -5.02 -3.10
CA GLN A 51 -4.44 -3.74 -3.80
C GLN A 51 -4.69 -2.56 -2.86
N TYR A 52 -3.90 -1.51 -3.06
CA TYR A 52 -3.96 -0.27 -2.29
C TYR A 52 -4.15 0.91 -3.24
N ASP A 53 -4.99 1.87 -2.87
CA ASP A 53 -5.08 3.14 -3.58
C ASP A 53 -3.85 4.03 -3.32
N ARG A 54 -3.77 5.16 -4.05
CA ARG A 54 -2.71 6.17 -3.88
C ARG A 54 -2.69 6.83 -2.50
N GLY A 55 -3.78 6.73 -1.75
CA GLY A 55 -3.90 7.17 -0.36
C GLY A 55 -3.52 6.10 0.67
N GLY A 56 -3.10 4.92 0.22
CA GLY A 56 -2.68 3.79 1.03
C GLY A 56 -3.82 2.91 1.54
N SER A 57 -5.09 3.16 1.20
CA SER A 57 -6.20 2.33 1.68
C SER A 57 -6.28 1.02 0.92
N VAL A 58 -6.57 -0.08 1.62
CA VAL A 58 -6.87 -1.37 0.96
C VAL A 58 -8.17 -1.24 0.19
N VAL A 59 -8.14 -1.49 -1.11
CA VAL A 59 -9.33 -1.44 -1.99
C VAL A 59 -9.76 -2.82 -2.48
N GLN A 60 -8.85 -3.79 -2.51
CA GLN A 60 -9.16 -5.15 -2.93
C GLN A 60 -8.30 -6.16 -2.18
N VAL A 61 -8.94 -7.25 -1.76
CA VAL A 61 -8.31 -8.47 -1.25
C VAL A 61 -9.03 -9.68 -1.86
N GLN A 62 -8.38 -10.83 -1.81
CA GLN A 62 -8.95 -12.12 -2.18
C GLN A 62 -9.84 -12.59 -1.02
N ASP A 63 -11.02 -13.12 -1.33
CA ASP A 63 -11.96 -13.74 -0.37
C ASP A 63 -12.18 -12.89 0.90
N PRO A 64 -12.63 -11.63 0.77
CA PRO A 64 -12.77 -10.69 1.90
C PRO A 64 -13.68 -11.18 3.04
N GLU A 65 -14.61 -12.08 2.75
CA GLU A 65 -15.52 -12.72 3.71
C GLU A 65 -14.83 -13.71 4.64
N ASP A 66 -13.68 -14.27 4.24
CA ASP A 66 -12.96 -15.30 5.00
C ASP A 66 -12.05 -14.72 6.09
N PHE A 67 -11.90 -13.40 6.14
CA PHE A 67 -11.12 -12.74 7.19
C PHE A 67 -11.85 -12.80 8.52
N PRO A 68 -11.29 -13.42 9.58
CA PRO A 68 -11.97 -13.55 10.87
C PRO A 68 -12.15 -12.20 11.58
N GLN A 69 -11.36 -11.19 11.23
CA GLN A 69 -11.52 -9.81 11.69
C GLN A 69 -12.48 -8.98 10.80
N GLY A 70 -13.09 -9.62 9.80
CA GLY A 70 -13.94 -9.03 8.77
C GLY A 70 -13.16 -8.43 7.60
N ASN A 71 -13.91 -8.08 6.54
CA ASN A 71 -13.35 -7.52 5.31
C ASN A 71 -12.43 -6.31 5.60
N PRO A 72 -11.14 -6.35 5.21
CA PRO A 72 -10.17 -5.28 5.45
C PRO A 72 -10.30 -4.08 4.51
N CYS A 73 -10.99 -4.20 3.37
CA CYS A 73 -11.14 -3.13 2.41
C CYS A 73 -11.80 -1.89 3.03
N GLY A 74 -11.21 -0.71 2.79
CA GLY A 74 -11.62 0.57 3.36
C GLY A 74 -11.31 0.76 4.85
N LYS A 75 -10.87 -0.28 5.56
CA LYS A 75 -10.57 -0.24 7.00
C LYS A 75 -9.08 -0.23 7.29
N LEU A 76 -8.31 -1.03 6.55
CA LEU A 76 -6.86 -1.08 6.68
C LEU A 76 -6.18 -0.14 5.68
N LYS A 77 -5.03 0.39 6.11
CA LYS A 77 -4.21 1.31 5.34
C LYS A 77 -2.73 0.94 5.45
N LEU A 78 -1.93 1.40 4.49
CA LEU A 78 -0.49 1.43 4.61
C LEU A 78 -0.08 2.32 5.79
N ALA A 79 1.01 1.95 6.46
CA ALA A 79 1.58 2.76 7.51
C ALA A 79 2.20 4.03 6.90
N GLU A 80 1.59 5.18 7.21
CA GLU A 80 2.01 6.49 6.75
C GLU A 80 3.15 7.04 7.62
N ILE A 81 4.09 7.72 6.97
CA ILE A 81 5.17 8.43 7.65
C ILE A 81 4.63 9.79 8.12
N PRO A 82 4.78 10.14 9.42
CA PRO A 82 4.32 11.42 9.96
C PRO A 82 5.01 12.64 9.35
#